data_AF-A0A096AUE6-F1
#
_entry.id   AF-A0A096AUE6-F1
#
_cell.length_a   1.000
_cell.length_b   1.000
_cell.length_c   1.000
_cell.angle_alpha   90.00
_cell.angle_beta   90.00
_cell.angle_gamma   90.00
#
_symmetry.space_group_name_H-M   'P 1'
#
loop_
_entity.id
_entity.type
_entity.pdbx_description
1 polymer ?
#
loop_
_entity_poly.entity_id
_entity_poly.type
_entity_poly.pdbx_seq_one_letter_code
_entity_poly.pdbx_strand_id
1 'polypeptide(L)'
;MKQLEKFFSIETEYDKKHKLNTCNKKVPQEYLASIEKGCSIEQLEEMMQKKFDVFKYKTQITIHGIFPELSTNRVGWYVNLTQNKNKSVGVRYTAIDHAKKERLFGLLSKITDWEVQENSSQYYICKMQFLPNDWKNNRDKVLEIVHKYEAEAKKIDGSLFVGNVSCYIAEGLFYSYMCLDVNICCFYEKNFQKLFENLSGMTLEEGKKKYESIKAEEKRKYDELNAKWEKEREERKIKEVEEQKRKEEMINKFISENPAPDGYSKRENYQPQVGDNVCRLYFDKYEKKYMWVELTCKKYFGKIKEKPIDKDFDDYWCKPIITDWVYIKTA
;
A
#
# COMPACT_ATOMS: atom_id res chain seq x y z
N MET A 1 -32.50 -2.83 27.03
CA MET A 1 -32.42 -2.99 25.56
C MET A 1 -32.91 -1.76 24.79
N LYS A 2 -34.12 -1.21 25.02
CA LYS A 2 -34.65 -0.05 24.25
C LYS A 2 -33.83 1.26 24.26
N GLN A 3 -33.01 1.53 25.27
CA GLN A 3 -32.24 2.78 25.37
C GLN A 3 -30.89 2.75 24.63
N LEU A 4 -30.34 1.55 24.37
CA LEU A 4 -29.01 1.35 23.76
C LEU A 4 -29.07 1.36 22.23
N GLU A 5 -30.09 0.70 21.64
CA GLU A 5 -30.44 0.87 20.23
C GLU A 5 -30.70 2.34 19.90
N LYS A 6 -31.21 3.12 20.86
CA LYS A 6 -31.37 4.56 20.72
C LYS A 6 -30.04 5.32 20.75
N PHE A 7 -28.98 4.87 21.43
CA PHE A 7 -27.70 5.62 21.44
C PHE A 7 -27.04 5.61 20.05
N PHE A 8 -27.08 4.46 19.40
CA PHE A 8 -26.47 4.27 18.08
C PHE A 8 -27.46 4.54 16.92
N SER A 9 -28.68 5.03 17.14
CA SER A 9 -29.56 5.43 16.04
C SER A 9 -28.99 6.60 15.23
N ILE A 10 -29.40 6.70 13.95
CA ILE A 10 -29.12 7.83 13.06
C ILE A 10 -29.81 9.11 13.58
N GLU A 11 -30.94 8.96 14.27
CA GLU A 11 -31.74 10.06 14.82
C GLU A 11 -31.21 10.61 16.15
N THR A 12 -30.21 9.96 16.74
CA THR A 12 -29.69 10.37 18.05
C THR A 12 -28.72 11.52 17.91
N GLU A 13 -29.09 12.66 18.52
CA GLU A 13 -28.20 13.80 18.70
C GLU A 13 -26.88 13.39 19.36
N TYR A 14 -25.82 14.13 19.04
CA TYR A 14 -24.51 13.94 19.66
C TYR A 14 -24.51 14.41 21.11
N ASP A 15 -23.74 13.72 21.95
CA ASP A 15 -23.55 14.13 23.33
C ASP A 15 -22.77 15.44 23.42
N LYS A 16 -23.07 16.21 24.48
CA LYS A 16 -22.24 17.37 24.82
C LYS A 16 -20.84 16.91 25.18
N LYS A 17 -19.84 17.76 24.94
CA LYS A 17 -18.45 17.43 25.24
C LYS A 17 -18.26 17.24 26.76
N HIS A 18 -17.91 16.02 27.17
CA HIS A 18 -17.57 15.71 28.56
C HIS A 18 -16.05 15.76 28.74
N LYS A 19 -15.56 16.85 29.36
CA LYS A 19 -14.11 17.05 29.60
C LYS A 19 -13.58 16.17 30.73
N LEU A 20 -14.39 15.97 31.78
CA LEU A 20 -14.03 15.15 32.93
C LEU A 20 -14.48 13.71 32.72
N ASN A 21 -13.72 12.78 33.29
CA ASN A 21 -14.14 11.39 33.33
C ASN A 21 -15.34 11.27 34.26
N THR A 22 -16.41 10.66 33.77
CA THR A 22 -17.68 10.50 34.51
C THR A 22 -17.76 9.14 35.20
N CYS A 23 -16.85 8.21 34.87
CA CYS A 23 -16.79 6.88 35.45
C CYS A 23 -15.41 6.62 36.06
N ASN A 24 -15.37 6.42 37.38
CA ASN A 24 -14.14 6.15 38.13
C ASN A 24 -13.79 4.66 38.23
N LYS A 25 -14.46 3.79 37.47
CA LYS A 25 -14.20 2.35 37.48
C LYS A 25 -12.96 2.03 36.66
N LYS A 26 -12.11 1.15 37.20
CA LYS A 26 -10.99 0.58 36.42
C LYS A 26 -11.54 -0.30 35.31
N VAL A 27 -11.04 -0.08 34.10
CA VAL A 27 -11.39 -0.91 32.94
C VAL A 27 -10.47 -2.13 32.91
N PRO A 28 -11.01 -3.37 32.88
CA PRO A 28 -10.22 -4.58 32.71
C PRO A 28 -9.32 -4.55 31.46
N GLN A 29 -8.12 -5.14 31.55
CA GLN A 29 -7.16 -5.20 30.44
C GLN A 29 -7.73 -5.90 29.20
N GLU A 30 -8.64 -6.86 29.39
CA GLU A 30 -9.29 -7.58 28.29
C GLU A 30 -10.12 -6.65 27.38
N TYR A 31 -10.82 -5.66 27.96
CA TYR A 31 -11.54 -4.66 27.17
C TYR A 31 -10.59 -3.75 26.40
N LEU A 32 -9.49 -3.34 27.03
CA LEU A 32 -8.47 -2.53 26.37
C LEU A 32 -7.87 -3.30 25.16
N ALA A 33 -7.45 -4.54 25.38
CA ALA A 33 -6.90 -5.39 24.34
C ALA A 33 -7.89 -5.63 23.19
N SER A 34 -9.19 -5.67 23.49
CA SER A 34 -10.24 -5.77 22.46
C SER A 34 -10.42 -4.46 21.69
N ILE A 35 -10.43 -3.31 22.38
CA ILE A 35 -10.51 -1.99 21.75
C ILE A 35 -9.33 -1.76 20.81
N GLU A 36 -8.13 -2.19 21.22
CA GLU A 36 -6.90 -2.12 20.43
C GLU A 36 -6.92 -2.95 19.15
N LYS A 37 -7.85 -3.91 19.04
CA LYS A 37 -8.08 -4.71 17.82
C LYS A 37 -9.26 -4.21 16.98
N GLY A 38 -9.93 -3.15 17.42
CA GLY A 38 -11.21 -2.70 16.87
C GLY A 38 -12.38 -3.21 17.71
N CYS A 39 -12.98 -2.32 18.49
CA CYS A 39 -14.09 -2.64 19.37
C CYS A 39 -15.37 -2.87 18.58
N SER A 40 -16.20 -3.84 18.98
CA SER A 40 -17.51 -4.03 18.35
C SER A 40 -18.64 -3.25 19.04
N ILE A 41 -19.73 -2.97 18.33
CA ILE A 41 -20.93 -2.36 18.95
C ILE A 41 -21.47 -3.21 20.11
N GLU A 42 -21.45 -4.53 19.99
CA GLU A 42 -21.89 -5.45 21.06
C GLU A 42 -21.00 -5.33 22.30
N GLN A 43 -19.68 -5.15 22.11
CA GLN A 43 -18.76 -4.92 23.21
C GLN A 43 -19.00 -3.58 23.89
N LEU A 44 -19.31 -2.53 23.12
CA LEU A 44 -19.69 -1.23 23.69
C LEU A 44 -20.97 -1.34 24.53
N GLU A 45 -21.96 -2.09 24.05
CA GLU A 45 -23.17 -2.38 24.81
C GLU A 45 -22.88 -3.16 26.10
N GLU A 46 -22.02 -4.17 26.05
CA GLU A 46 -21.59 -4.92 27.22
C GLU A 46 -20.91 -4.00 28.25
N MET A 47 -20.04 -3.09 27.80
CA MET A 47 -19.39 -2.10 28.67
C MET A 47 -20.42 -1.16 29.32
N MET A 48 -21.41 -0.69 28.57
CA MET A 48 -22.51 0.12 29.12
C MET A 48 -23.33 -0.65 30.16
N GLN A 49 -23.61 -1.93 29.92
CA GLN A 49 -24.29 -2.80 30.89
C GLN A 49 -23.48 -2.97 32.17
N LYS A 50 -22.14 -3.04 32.06
CA LYS A 50 -21.20 -3.02 33.19
C LYS A 50 -21.01 -1.63 33.82
N LYS A 51 -21.83 -0.65 33.43
CA LYS A 51 -21.90 0.72 33.96
C LYS A 51 -20.63 1.54 33.69
N PHE A 52 -20.00 1.34 32.53
CA PHE A 52 -19.12 2.34 31.94
C PHE A 52 -19.97 3.36 31.18
N ASP A 53 -19.60 4.64 31.23
CA ASP A 53 -20.31 5.66 30.46
C ASP A 53 -19.70 5.71 29.06
N VAL A 54 -20.54 5.75 28.03
CA VAL A 54 -20.12 5.87 26.64
C VAL A 54 -20.79 7.09 26.05
N PHE A 55 -19.99 7.98 25.45
CA PHE A 55 -20.46 9.22 24.83
C PHE A 55 -20.22 9.20 23.32
N LYS A 56 -21.21 9.67 22.56
CA LYS A 56 -21.24 9.70 21.11
C LYS A 56 -20.90 11.10 20.62
N TYR A 57 -19.86 11.20 19.80
CA TYR A 57 -19.48 12.42 19.10
C TYR A 57 -19.52 12.23 17.59
N LYS A 58 -19.35 13.33 16.84
CA LYS A 58 -19.47 13.34 15.37
C LYS A 58 -18.53 12.36 14.67
N THR A 59 -17.31 12.18 15.17
CA THR A 59 -16.26 11.38 14.51
C THR A 59 -15.80 10.18 15.32
N GLN A 60 -16.23 10.08 16.58
CA GLN A 60 -15.77 9.06 17.51
C GLN A 60 -16.79 8.86 18.62
N ILE A 61 -16.65 7.75 19.34
CA ILE A 61 -17.20 7.59 20.68
C ILE A 61 -16.10 7.80 21.72
N THR A 62 -16.47 8.03 22.98
CA THR A 62 -15.52 8.02 24.09
C THR A 62 -16.07 7.20 25.22
N ILE A 63 -15.28 6.23 25.67
CA ILE A 63 -15.61 5.33 26.75
C ILE A 63 -14.95 5.88 28.01
N HIS A 64 -15.77 6.24 28.99
CA HIS A 64 -15.34 6.75 30.28
C HIS A 64 -15.11 5.60 31.26
N GLY A 65 -14.00 5.71 31.99
CA GLY A 65 -13.41 4.67 32.81
C GLY A 65 -11.93 4.97 33.02
N ILE A 66 -11.30 4.31 33.98
CA ILE A 66 -9.86 4.41 34.21
C ILE A 66 -9.20 3.29 33.40
N PHE A 67 -8.78 3.61 32.18
CA PHE A 67 -8.09 2.68 31.31
C PHE A 67 -6.60 2.54 31.70
N PRO A 68 -6.03 1.32 31.59
CA PRO A 68 -4.59 1.14 31.45
C PRO A 68 -4.03 1.89 30.22
N GLU A 69 -2.72 1.98 30.10
CA GLU A 69 -2.08 2.66 28.96
C GLU A 69 -2.32 1.89 27.65
N LEU A 70 -2.69 2.62 26.59
CA LEU A 70 -2.82 2.03 25.25
C LEU A 70 -1.44 1.53 24.77
N SER A 71 -1.37 0.27 24.37
CA SER A 71 -0.22 -0.33 23.69
C SER A 71 -0.12 0.13 22.23
N THR A 72 -1.25 0.53 21.63
CA THR A 72 -1.33 1.05 20.25
C THR A 72 -2.39 2.13 20.14
N ASN A 73 -2.16 3.09 19.24
CA ASN A 73 -3.17 4.08 18.86
C ASN A 73 -3.84 3.78 17.51
N ARG A 74 -3.58 2.60 16.92
CA ARG A 74 -4.04 2.20 15.59
C ARG A 74 -4.82 0.90 15.62
N VAL A 75 -5.91 0.91 14.85
CA VAL A 75 -6.66 -0.25 14.37
C VAL A 75 -6.61 -0.18 12.84
N GLY A 76 -6.22 -1.27 12.18
CA GLY A 76 -5.90 -1.23 10.76
C GLY A 76 -4.68 -0.34 10.48
N TRP A 77 -4.76 0.50 9.45
CA TRP A 77 -3.63 1.33 9.02
C TRP A 77 -3.59 2.73 9.64
N TYR A 78 -4.67 3.15 10.29
CA TYR A 78 -4.87 4.55 10.71
C TYR A 78 -4.84 4.75 12.22
N VAL A 79 -4.49 5.97 12.64
CA VAL A 79 -4.57 6.40 14.05
C VAL A 79 -6.02 6.74 14.37
N ASN A 80 -6.67 5.87 15.13
CA ASN A 80 -8.11 5.91 15.40
C ASN A 80 -8.47 5.58 16.86
N LEU A 81 -7.48 5.33 17.70
CA LEU A 81 -7.62 5.25 19.16
C LEU A 81 -6.89 6.43 19.80
N THR A 82 -7.47 6.99 20.86
CA THR A 82 -6.87 8.12 21.59
C THR A 82 -7.11 7.97 23.07
N GLN A 83 -6.04 7.87 23.85
CA GLN A 83 -6.14 7.94 25.31
C GLN A 83 -6.17 9.40 25.75
N ASN A 84 -7.26 9.80 26.39
CA ASN A 84 -7.44 11.15 26.89
C ASN A 84 -6.67 11.35 28.20
N LYS A 85 -6.32 12.61 28.51
CA LYS A 85 -5.64 12.97 29.78
C LYS A 85 -6.44 12.56 31.02
N ASN A 86 -7.76 12.51 30.91
CA ASN A 86 -8.68 12.08 31.97
C ASN A 86 -8.81 10.53 32.09
N LYS A 87 -7.94 9.78 31.41
CA LYS A 87 -7.86 8.31 31.38
C LYS A 87 -9.00 7.60 30.64
N SER A 88 -9.94 8.33 30.02
CA SER A 88 -10.91 7.76 29.08
C SER A 88 -10.27 7.44 27.74
N VAL A 89 -10.92 6.59 26.93
CA VAL A 89 -10.43 6.24 25.58
C VAL A 89 -11.45 6.68 24.54
N GLY A 90 -10.99 7.48 23.58
CA GLY A 90 -11.71 7.82 22.36
C GLY A 90 -11.45 6.77 21.27
N VAL A 91 -12.52 6.34 20.61
CA VAL A 91 -12.49 5.34 19.53
C VAL A 91 -13.21 5.92 18.32
N ARG A 92 -12.51 6.17 17.21
CA ARG A 92 -13.14 6.67 15.98
C ARG A 92 -14.06 5.62 15.39
N TYR A 93 -15.10 6.04 14.68
CA TYR A 93 -16.03 5.11 14.01
C TYR A 93 -15.32 4.17 13.02
N THR A 94 -14.18 4.58 12.46
CA THR A 94 -13.35 3.72 11.60
C THR A 94 -12.82 2.49 12.33
N ALA A 95 -12.52 2.60 13.64
CA ALA A 95 -12.07 1.48 14.47
C ALA A 95 -13.23 0.64 15.04
N ILE A 96 -14.44 1.20 15.16
CA ILE A 96 -15.61 0.44 15.61
C ILE A 96 -16.00 -0.57 14.53
N ASP A 97 -16.27 -1.81 14.92
CA ASP A 97 -16.67 -2.91 14.03
C ASP A 97 -15.68 -3.15 12.88
N HIS A 98 -14.41 -2.75 13.03
CA HIS A 98 -13.41 -2.80 11.95
C HIS A 98 -13.33 -4.17 11.30
N ALA A 99 -13.17 -5.25 12.08
CA ALA A 99 -13.12 -6.61 11.55
C ALA A 99 -14.43 -7.06 10.87
N LYS A 100 -15.60 -6.59 11.35
CA LYS A 100 -16.88 -6.90 10.71
C LYS A 100 -17.00 -6.19 9.37
N LYS A 101 -16.62 -4.91 9.31
CA LYS A 101 -16.57 -4.11 8.09
C LYS A 101 -15.56 -4.67 7.09
N GLU A 102 -14.37 -5.05 7.53
CA GLU A 102 -13.35 -5.66 6.67
C GLU A 102 -13.88 -6.94 5.99
N ARG A 103 -14.53 -7.84 6.75
CA ARG A 103 -15.17 -9.04 6.19
C ARG A 103 -16.28 -8.70 5.20
N LEU A 104 -17.16 -7.75 5.55
CA LEU A 104 -18.30 -7.37 4.71
C LEU A 104 -17.83 -6.67 3.42
N PHE A 105 -17.05 -5.62 3.56
CA PHE A 105 -16.58 -4.77 2.47
C PHE A 105 -15.63 -5.52 1.56
N GLY A 106 -14.70 -6.31 2.11
CA GLY A 106 -13.78 -7.12 1.31
C GLY A 106 -14.50 -8.19 0.49
N LEU A 107 -15.60 -8.74 0.99
CA LEU A 107 -16.43 -9.67 0.21
C LEU A 107 -17.20 -8.93 -0.87
N LEU A 108 -17.90 -7.84 -0.51
CA LEU A 108 -18.68 -7.03 -1.45
C LEU A 108 -17.83 -6.53 -2.61
N SER A 109 -16.67 -5.94 -2.33
CA SER A 109 -15.85 -5.29 -3.37
C SER A 109 -15.21 -6.26 -4.35
N LYS A 110 -15.17 -7.55 -4.01
CA LYS A 110 -14.61 -8.58 -4.88
C LYS A 110 -15.63 -9.20 -5.81
N ILE A 111 -16.92 -9.14 -5.46
CA ILE A 111 -17.98 -9.85 -6.19
C ILE A 111 -19.03 -8.91 -6.79
N THR A 112 -18.98 -7.62 -6.46
CA THR A 112 -19.87 -6.55 -6.93
C THR A 112 -19.08 -5.35 -7.45
N ASP A 113 -19.78 -4.30 -7.83
CA ASP A 113 -19.26 -2.98 -8.25
C ASP A 113 -19.02 -2.01 -7.08
N TRP A 114 -19.15 -2.46 -5.82
CA TRP A 114 -18.76 -1.66 -4.66
C TRP A 114 -17.24 -1.54 -4.57
N GLU A 115 -16.74 -0.33 -4.35
CA GLU A 115 -15.35 -0.05 -4.01
C GLU A 115 -15.21 0.23 -2.52
N VAL A 116 -14.07 -0.12 -1.93
CA VAL A 116 -13.78 0.17 -0.52
C VAL A 116 -12.92 1.43 -0.42
N GLN A 117 -13.35 2.38 0.39
CA GLN A 117 -12.62 3.61 0.68
C GLN A 117 -12.30 3.67 2.17
N GLU A 118 -11.01 3.76 2.49
CA GLU A 118 -10.54 3.84 3.88
C GLU A 118 -9.48 4.94 4.04
N ASN A 119 -9.77 5.87 4.93
CA ASN A 119 -8.84 6.91 5.36
C ASN A 119 -8.93 7.10 6.88
N SER A 120 -8.12 8.02 7.44
CA SER A 120 -8.10 8.26 8.89
C SER A 120 -9.44 8.71 9.49
N SER A 121 -10.36 9.17 8.67
CA SER A 121 -11.63 9.79 9.06
C SER A 121 -12.84 8.95 8.69
N GLN A 122 -12.76 8.14 7.63
CA GLN A 122 -13.89 7.42 7.05
C GLN A 122 -13.48 6.03 6.60
N TYR A 123 -14.40 5.07 6.73
CA TYR A 123 -14.26 3.72 6.23
C TYR A 123 -15.61 3.25 5.70
N TYR A 124 -15.75 3.24 4.38
CA TYR A 124 -17.05 3.09 3.70
C TYR A 124 -16.89 2.34 2.37
N ILE A 125 -18.04 2.00 1.78
CA ILE A 125 -18.09 1.50 0.40
C ILE A 125 -18.77 2.52 -0.50
N CYS A 126 -18.33 2.60 -1.76
CA CYS A 126 -18.94 3.48 -2.74
C CYS A 126 -19.11 2.83 -4.10
N LYS A 127 -20.05 3.37 -4.89
CA LYS A 127 -20.09 3.19 -6.34
C LYS A 127 -19.81 4.53 -6.99
N MET A 128 -19.05 4.50 -8.09
CA MET A 128 -18.75 5.70 -8.86
C MET A 128 -19.09 5.47 -10.33
N GLN A 129 -19.75 6.45 -10.94
CA GLN A 129 -20.01 6.48 -12.37
C GLN A 129 -19.53 7.80 -12.94
N PHE A 130 -18.71 7.74 -13.98
CA PHE A 130 -18.26 8.94 -14.72
C PHE A 130 -19.46 9.70 -15.29
N LEU A 131 -19.46 11.01 -15.09
CA LEU A 131 -20.37 11.91 -15.76
C LEU A 131 -19.82 12.28 -17.15
N PRO A 132 -20.70 12.62 -18.12
CA PRO A 132 -20.28 13.16 -19.40
C PRO A 132 -19.41 14.42 -19.23
N ASN A 133 -18.47 14.66 -20.15
CA ASN A 133 -17.60 15.85 -20.09
C ASN A 133 -18.39 17.17 -20.13
N ASP A 134 -19.57 17.16 -20.75
CA ASP A 134 -20.49 18.29 -20.87
C ASP A 134 -21.61 18.29 -19.81
N TRP A 135 -21.46 17.55 -18.70
CA TRP A 135 -22.54 17.32 -17.72
C TRP A 135 -23.19 18.60 -17.17
N LYS A 136 -22.43 19.71 -17.06
CA LYS A 136 -22.95 21.02 -16.64
C LYS A 136 -24.01 21.59 -17.60
N ASN A 137 -23.94 21.21 -18.87
CA ASN A 137 -24.86 21.62 -19.93
C ASN A 137 -25.85 20.51 -20.34
N ASN A 138 -25.70 19.29 -19.81
CA ASN A 138 -26.47 18.11 -20.22
C ASN A 138 -27.32 17.56 -19.07
N ARG A 139 -28.31 18.36 -18.64
CA ARG A 139 -29.12 18.09 -17.45
C ARG A 139 -29.85 16.75 -17.53
N ASP A 140 -30.40 16.38 -18.67
CA ASP A 140 -31.24 15.18 -18.79
C ASP A 140 -30.43 13.88 -18.56
N LYS A 141 -29.23 13.78 -19.14
CA LYS A 141 -28.34 12.63 -18.90
C LYS A 141 -27.86 12.57 -17.45
N VAL A 142 -27.58 13.70 -16.82
CA VAL A 142 -27.20 13.74 -15.40
C VAL A 142 -28.37 13.29 -14.52
N LEU A 143 -29.60 13.74 -14.82
CA LEU A 143 -30.79 13.33 -14.08
C LEU A 143 -31.07 11.83 -14.20
N GLU A 144 -30.82 11.21 -15.35
CA GLU A 144 -30.93 9.75 -15.50
C GLU A 144 -29.98 9.01 -14.54
N ILE A 145 -28.73 9.45 -14.45
CA ILE A 145 -27.72 8.86 -13.55
C ILE A 145 -28.10 9.11 -12.09
N VAL A 146 -28.55 10.33 -11.75
CA VAL A 146 -29.01 10.69 -10.40
C VAL A 146 -30.19 9.82 -9.99
N HIS A 147 -31.22 9.70 -10.83
CA HIS A 147 -32.41 8.90 -10.54
C HIS A 147 -32.07 7.42 -10.36
N LYS A 148 -31.14 6.88 -11.16
CA LYS A 148 -30.62 5.52 -10.98
C LYS A 148 -30.00 5.35 -9.60
N TYR A 149 -29.09 6.24 -9.22
CA TYR A 149 -28.37 6.17 -7.93
C TYR A 149 -29.30 6.43 -6.73
N GLU A 150 -30.29 7.33 -6.87
CA GLU A 150 -31.33 7.53 -5.86
C GLU A 150 -32.21 6.28 -5.69
N ALA A 151 -32.56 5.60 -6.79
CA ALA A 151 -33.33 4.37 -6.72
C ALA A 151 -32.52 3.23 -6.08
N GLU A 152 -31.22 3.13 -6.34
CA GLU A 152 -30.31 2.21 -5.64
C GLU A 152 -30.21 2.56 -4.16
N ALA A 153 -30.00 3.84 -3.82
CA ALA A 153 -29.92 4.31 -2.44
C ALA A 153 -31.18 3.98 -1.63
N LYS A 154 -32.37 4.15 -2.22
CA LYS A 154 -33.67 3.84 -1.58
C LYS A 154 -33.87 2.34 -1.30
N LYS A 155 -33.15 1.46 -1.98
CA LYS A 155 -33.21 0.01 -1.73
C LYS A 155 -32.33 -0.42 -0.55
N ILE A 156 -31.39 0.43 -0.14
CA ILE A 156 -30.49 0.13 0.97
C ILE A 156 -31.28 0.26 2.27
N ASP A 157 -31.36 -0.84 3.01
CA ASP A 157 -32.05 -0.90 4.29
C ASP A 157 -31.17 -0.29 5.38
N GLY A 158 -31.34 1.02 5.58
CA GLY A 158 -30.66 1.78 6.61
C GLY A 158 -30.98 1.33 8.05
N SER A 159 -31.98 0.46 8.26
CA SER A 159 -32.26 -0.09 9.61
C SER A 159 -31.27 -1.18 10.03
N LEU A 160 -30.51 -1.73 9.08
CA LEU A 160 -29.53 -2.80 9.34
C LEU A 160 -28.23 -2.29 9.97
N PHE A 161 -27.97 -0.98 9.91
CA PHE A 161 -26.73 -0.39 10.36
C PHE A 161 -26.90 1.05 10.83
N VAL A 162 -25.84 1.58 11.42
CA VAL A 162 -25.74 2.96 11.88
C VAL A 162 -24.78 3.68 10.96
N GLY A 163 -25.24 4.77 10.35
CA GLY A 163 -24.44 5.44 9.35
C GLY A 163 -25.27 6.33 8.43
N ASN A 164 -24.78 6.55 7.22
CA ASN A 164 -25.49 7.33 6.21
C ASN A 164 -25.29 6.72 4.83
N VAL A 165 -26.35 6.82 4.02
CA VAL A 165 -26.30 6.62 2.57
C VAL A 165 -26.33 8.00 1.94
N SER A 166 -25.48 8.28 0.96
CA SER A 166 -25.39 9.60 0.36
C SER A 166 -25.11 9.51 -1.14
N CYS A 167 -25.84 10.31 -1.91
CA CYS A 167 -25.67 10.45 -3.35
C CYS A 167 -25.22 11.88 -3.64
N TYR A 168 -24.09 12.05 -4.33
CA TYR A 168 -23.55 13.37 -4.64
C TYR A 168 -22.66 13.35 -5.88
N ILE A 169 -22.42 14.52 -6.46
CA ILE A 169 -21.46 14.70 -7.54
C ILE A 169 -20.11 15.08 -6.94
N ALA A 170 -19.07 14.31 -7.27
CA ALA A 170 -17.68 14.62 -6.93
C ALA A 170 -16.97 15.20 -8.16
N GLU A 171 -16.30 16.35 -8.02
CA GLU A 171 -15.44 16.92 -9.06
C GLU A 171 -13.98 16.52 -8.79
N GLY A 172 -13.38 15.82 -9.75
CA GLY A 172 -11.93 15.60 -9.83
C GLY A 172 -11.27 16.57 -10.80
N LEU A 173 -9.94 16.52 -10.92
CA LEU A 173 -9.16 17.45 -11.73
C LEU A 173 -9.53 17.45 -13.22
N PHE A 174 -10.00 16.31 -13.76
CA PHE A 174 -10.32 16.14 -15.19
C PHE A 174 -11.69 15.51 -15.46
N TYR A 175 -12.36 15.01 -14.42
CA TYR A 175 -13.60 14.24 -14.55
C TYR A 175 -14.52 14.57 -13.39
N SER A 176 -15.82 14.43 -13.60
CA SER A 176 -16.81 14.47 -12.54
C SER A 176 -17.49 13.12 -12.44
N TYR A 177 -17.88 12.76 -11.22
CA TYR A 177 -18.43 11.45 -10.91
C TYR A 177 -19.76 11.62 -10.18
N MET A 178 -20.72 10.78 -10.49
CA MET A 178 -21.82 10.50 -9.56
C MET A 178 -21.33 9.43 -8.58
N CYS A 179 -21.44 9.71 -7.29
CA CYS A 179 -21.07 8.81 -6.21
C CYS A 179 -22.31 8.38 -5.42
N LEU A 180 -22.38 7.08 -5.09
CA LEU A 180 -23.25 6.52 -4.07
C LEU A 180 -22.36 5.97 -2.96
N ASP A 181 -22.39 6.63 -1.81
CA ASP A 181 -21.62 6.27 -0.64
C ASP A 181 -22.51 5.61 0.41
N VAL A 182 -22.05 4.49 0.96
CA VAL A 182 -22.66 3.81 2.10
C VAL A 182 -21.64 3.80 3.23
N ASN A 183 -21.74 4.82 4.08
CA ASN A 183 -20.87 4.98 5.24
C ASN A 183 -21.48 4.26 6.44
N ILE A 184 -20.94 3.08 6.74
CA ILE A 184 -21.36 2.25 7.87
C ILE A 184 -20.44 2.51 9.06
N CYS A 185 -20.94 3.25 10.04
CA CYS A 185 -20.22 3.51 11.29
C CYS A 185 -20.12 2.23 12.13
N CYS A 186 -21.24 1.54 12.33
CA CYS A 186 -21.34 0.26 13.05
C CYS A 186 -22.61 -0.51 12.66
N PHE A 187 -22.65 -1.82 12.93
CA PHE A 187 -23.80 -2.69 12.71
C PHE A 187 -23.72 -3.95 13.57
N TYR A 188 -24.86 -4.52 13.98
CA TYR A 188 -24.86 -5.74 14.79
C TYR A 188 -24.44 -6.96 13.95
N GLU A 189 -23.70 -7.90 14.53
CA GLU A 189 -23.26 -9.15 13.87
C GLU A 189 -24.46 -9.96 13.35
N LYS A 190 -25.58 -9.97 14.08
CA LYS A 190 -26.84 -10.60 13.64
C LYS A 190 -27.38 -10.04 12.31
N ASN A 191 -27.00 -8.81 11.96
CA ASN A 191 -27.40 -8.15 10.72
C ASN A 191 -26.42 -8.41 9.58
N PHE A 192 -25.26 -9.04 9.82
CA PHE A 192 -24.20 -9.22 8.82
C PHE A 192 -24.74 -9.86 7.53
N GLN A 193 -25.46 -10.97 7.65
CA GLN A 193 -26.01 -11.67 6.49
C GLN A 193 -27.03 -10.80 5.73
N LYS A 194 -28.00 -10.21 6.43
CA LYS A 194 -29.02 -9.37 5.81
C LYS A 194 -28.43 -8.14 5.13
N LEU A 195 -27.42 -7.54 5.75
CA LEU A 195 -26.72 -6.37 5.22
C LEU A 195 -25.95 -6.73 3.96
N PHE A 196 -25.26 -7.88 3.96
CA PHE A 196 -24.62 -8.41 2.76
C PHE A 196 -25.64 -8.64 1.64
N GLU A 197 -26.76 -9.31 1.93
CA GLU A 197 -27.81 -9.60 0.96
C GLU A 197 -28.44 -8.33 0.39
N ASN A 198 -28.70 -7.33 1.24
CA ASN A 198 -29.26 -6.04 0.85
C ASN A 198 -28.31 -5.23 -0.06
N LEU A 199 -27.00 -5.24 0.23
CA LEU A 199 -26.02 -4.48 -0.54
C LEU A 199 -25.57 -5.18 -1.83
N SER A 200 -25.58 -6.51 -1.85
CA SER A 200 -25.08 -7.31 -2.99
C SER A 200 -26.19 -7.81 -3.93
N GLY A 201 -27.42 -7.92 -3.44
CA GLY A 201 -28.52 -8.57 -4.16
C GLY A 201 -28.40 -10.09 -4.29
N MET A 202 -27.50 -10.74 -3.55
CA MET A 202 -27.29 -12.19 -3.56
C MET A 202 -27.23 -12.76 -2.15
N THR A 203 -27.53 -14.05 -1.98
CA THR A 203 -27.38 -14.73 -0.69
C THR A 203 -25.92 -14.78 -0.26
N LEU A 204 -25.66 -14.83 1.05
CA LEU A 204 -24.28 -14.91 1.56
C LEU A 204 -23.54 -16.16 1.05
N GLU A 205 -24.25 -17.26 0.82
CA GLU A 205 -23.66 -18.49 0.28
C GLU A 205 -23.25 -18.32 -1.19
N GLU A 206 -24.10 -17.73 -2.03
CA GLU A 206 -23.78 -17.40 -3.42
C GLU A 206 -22.58 -16.45 -3.51
N GLY A 207 -22.57 -15.42 -2.66
CA GLY A 207 -21.48 -14.46 -2.59
C GLY A 207 -20.14 -15.11 -2.25
N LYS A 208 -20.12 -16.02 -1.27
CA LYS A 208 -18.92 -16.79 -0.90
C LYS A 208 -18.46 -17.71 -2.04
N LYS A 209 -19.38 -18.41 -2.71
CA LYS A 209 -19.05 -19.25 -3.87
C LYS A 209 -18.41 -18.43 -5.00
N LYS A 210 -18.99 -17.26 -5.32
CA LYS A 210 -18.45 -16.34 -6.33
C LYS A 210 -17.08 -15.78 -5.94
N TYR A 211 -16.89 -15.45 -4.66
CA TYR A 211 -15.59 -15.01 -4.16
C TYR A 211 -14.51 -16.09 -4.31
N GLU A 212 -14.80 -17.33 -3.90
CA GLU A 212 -13.84 -18.44 -4.03
C GLU A 212 -13.53 -18.76 -5.50
N SER A 213 -14.50 -18.66 -6.42
CA SER A 213 -14.23 -18.84 -7.85
C SER A 213 -13.30 -17.77 -8.41
N ILE A 214 -13.51 -16.50 -8.04
CA ILE A 214 -12.64 -15.38 -8.44
C ILE A 214 -11.23 -15.59 -7.89
N LYS A 215 -11.11 -15.94 -6.60
CA LYS A 215 -9.83 -16.19 -5.94
C LYS A 215 -9.07 -17.35 -6.57
N ALA A 216 -9.76 -18.43 -6.95
CA ALA A 216 -9.16 -19.56 -7.65
C ALA A 216 -8.65 -19.16 -9.04
N GLU A 217 -9.39 -18.33 -9.77
CA GLU A 217 -8.97 -17.82 -11.08
C GLU A 217 -7.78 -16.84 -10.96
N GLU A 218 -7.81 -15.91 -10.01
CA GLU A 218 -6.69 -14.99 -9.71
C GLU A 218 -5.42 -15.78 -9.38
N LYS A 219 -5.55 -16.82 -8.53
CA LYS A 219 -4.42 -17.70 -8.19
C LYS A 219 -3.87 -18.42 -9.42
N ARG A 220 -4.74 -18.99 -10.28
CA ARG A 220 -4.32 -19.65 -11.51
C ARG A 220 -3.55 -18.70 -12.43
N LYS A 221 -4.07 -17.48 -12.66
CA LYS A 221 -3.41 -16.46 -13.49
C LYS A 221 -2.05 -16.04 -12.90
N TYR A 222 -1.97 -15.91 -11.58
CA TYR A 222 -0.74 -15.59 -10.88
C TYR A 222 0.32 -16.69 -11.03
N ASP A 223 -0.09 -17.96 -10.85
CA ASP A 223 0.80 -19.12 -11.00
C ASP A 223 1.31 -19.26 -12.45
N GLU A 224 0.44 -19.02 -13.44
CA GLU A 224 0.82 -19.00 -14.87
C GLU A 224 1.83 -17.88 -15.19
N LEU A 225 1.60 -16.67 -14.68
CA LEU A 225 2.50 -15.53 -14.88
C LEU A 225 3.86 -15.77 -14.21
N ASN A 226 3.86 -16.30 -12.99
CA ASN A 226 5.09 -16.63 -12.27
C ASN A 226 5.89 -17.71 -12.99
N ALA A 227 5.23 -18.77 -13.49
CA ALA A 227 5.91 -19.81 -14.26
C ALA A 227 6.55 -19.24 -15.54
N LYS A 228 5.89 -18.30 -16.21
CA LYS A 228 6.45 -17.59 -17.36
C LYS A 228 7.68 -16.75 -16.97
N TRP A 229 7.59 -15.97 -15.90
CA TRP A 229 8.70 -15.15 -15.43
C TRP A 229 9.91 -15.96 -14.96
N GLU A 230 9.69 -17.13 -14.37
CA GLU A 230 10.80 -18.00 -13.97
C GLU A 230 11.52 -18.57 -15.19
N LYS A 231 10.80 -19.03 -16.22
CA LYS A 231 11.40 -19.46 -17.49
C LYS A 231 12.21 -18.33 -18.15
N GLU A 232 11.63 -17.13 -18.24
CA GLU A 232 12.33 -15.96 -18.79
C GLU A 232 13.58 -15.57 -17.97
N ARG A 233 13.58 -15.85 -16.66
CA ARG A 233 14.72 -15.59 -15.79
C ARG A 233 15.83 -16.63 -16.02
N GLU A 234 15.47 -17.90 -16.16
CA GLU A 234 16.41 -18.98 -16.48
C GLU A 234 17.05 -18.77 -17.87
N GLU A 235 16.25 -18.45 -18.89
CA GLU A 235 16.75 -18.15 -20.23
C GLU A 235 17.68 -16.92 -20.24
N ARG A 236 17.37 -15.88 -19.45
CA ARG A 236 18.25 -14.71 -19.30
C ARG A 236 19.58 -15.09 -18.66
N LYS A 237 19.57 -15.89 -17.60
CA LYS A 237 20.81 -16.37 -16.96
C LYS A 237 21.68 -17.15 -17.94
N ILE A 238 21.10 -18.02 -18.76
CA ILE A 238 21.84 -18.78 -19.77
C ILE A 238 22.48 -17.82 -20.80
N LYS A 239 21.70 -16.88 -21.34
CA LYS A 239 22.20 -15.88 -22.30
C LYS A 239 23.29 -14.99 -21.71
N GLU A 240 23.14 -14.56 -20.47
CA GLU A 240 24.15 -13.76 -19.76
C GLU A 240 25.46 -14.53 -19.57
N VAL A 241 25.38 -15.83 -19.22
CA VAL A 241 26.58 -16.70 -19.11
C VAL A 241 27.25 -16.89 -20.48
N GLU A 242 26.48 -17.11 -21.55
CA GLU A 242 27.05 -17.24 -22.90
C GLU A 242 27.68 -15.93 -23.40
N GLU A 243 27.03 -14.79 -23.17
CA GLU A 243 27.55 -13.47 -23.53
C GLU A 243 28.81 -13.14 -22.75
N GLN A 244 28.84 -13.45 -21.46
CA GLN A 244 30.03 -13.28 -20.62
C GLN A 244 31.19 -14.15 -21.11
N LYS A 245 30.95 -15.43 -21.45
CA LYS A 245 31.98 -16.31 -22.04
C LYS A 245 32.52 -15.77 -23.36
N ARG A 246 31.64 -15.34 -24.28
CA ARG A 246 32.06 -14.74 -25.56
C ARG A 246 32.89 -13.47 -25.36
N LYS A 247 32.49 -12.64 -24.40
CA LYS A 247 33.22 -11.42 -24.05
C LYS A 247 34.61 -11.74 -23.49
N GLU A 248 34.71 -12.74 -22.59
CA GLU A 248 35.98 -13.22 -22.05
C GLU A 248 36.89 -13.79 -23.14
N GLU A 249 36.36 -14.59 -24.07
CA GLU A 249 37.08 -15.11 -25.23
C GLU A 249 37.62 -13.98 -26.11
N MET A 250 36.80 -12.97 -26.41
CA MET A 250 37.22 -11.80 -27.19
C MET A 250 38.31 -10.98 -26.49
N ILE A 251 38.19 -10.79 -25.18
CA ILE A 251 39.20 -10.10 -24.35
C ILE A 251 40.52 -10.90 -24.38
N ASN A 252 40.47 -12.20 -24.14
CA ASN A 252 41.66 -13.06 -24.12
C ASN A 252 42.35 -13.10 -25.49
N LYS A 253 41.57 -13.18 -26.57
CA LYS A 253 42.10 -13.10 -27.94
C LYS A 253 42.81 -11.77 -28.19
N PHE A 254 42.19 -10.64 -27.81
CA PHE A 254 42.81 -9.32 -27.96
C PHE A 254 44.13 -9.22 -27.17
N ILE A 255 44.16 -9.67 -25.92
CA ILE A 255 45.36 -9.64 -25.08
C ILE A 255 46.49 -10.50 -25.69
N SER A 256 46.16 -11.64 -26.29
CA SER A 256 47.14 -12.51 -26.95
C SER A 256 47.72 -11.88 -28.23
N GLU A 257 46.90 -11.17 -29.01
CA GLU A 257 47.32 -10.52 -30.25
C GLU A 257 47.98 -9.16 -30.00
N ASN A 258 47.62 -8.50 -28.90
CA ASN A 258 48.07 -7.17 -28.51
C ASN A 258 48.50 -7.21 -27.04
N PRO A 259 49.74 -7.68 -26.75
CA PRO A 259 50.24 -7.73 -25.40
C PRO A 259 50.22 -6.33 -24.76
N ALA A 260 50.21 -6.29 -23.43
CA ALA A 260 50.25 -5.02 -22.72
C ALA A 260 51.49 -4.21 -23.11
N PRO A 261 51.41 -2.87 -23.07
CA PRO A 261 52.53 -2.00 -23.43
C PRO A 261 53.82 -2.34 -22.67
N ASP A 262 54.96 -2.16 -23.32
CA ASP A 262 56.28 -2.42 -22.73
C ASP A 262 56.47 -1.61 -21.44
N GLY A 263 57.12 -2.24 -20.45
CA GLY A 263 57.32 -1.66 -19.13
C GLY A 263 56.11 -1.77 -18.19
N TYR A 264 55.12 -2.60 -18.53
CA TYR A 264 54.04 -2.97 -17.62
C TYR A 264 54.05 -4.46 -17.28
N SER A 265 53.85 -4.80 -16.00
CA SER A 265 53.75 -6.19 -15.52
C SER A 265 52.37 -6.49 -14.96
N LYS A 266 51.82 -7.66 -15.31
CA LYS A 266 50.53 -8.14 -14.80
C LYS A 266 50.61 -8.45 -13.31
N ARG A 267 49.65 -7.95 -12.53
CA ARG A 267 49.43 -8.30 -11.13
C ARG A 267 47.98 -8.73 -10.92
N GLU A 268 47.78 -9.84 -10.22
CA GLU A 268 46.46 -10.33 -9.84
C GLU A 268 46.04 -9.76 -8.50
N ASN A 269 44.74 -9.46 -8.34
CA ASN A 269 44.11 -8.94 -7.13
C ASN A 269 44.80 -7.70 -6.53
N TYR A 270 45.46 -6.90 -7.38
CA TYR A 270 46.19 -5.73 -6.93
C TYR A 270 45.26 -4.55 -6.66
N GLN A 271 45.50 -3.86 -5.54
CA GLN A 271 44.81 -2.63 -5.19
C GLN A 271 45.72 -1.42 -5.50
N PRO A 272 45.38 -0.60 -6.50
CA PRO A 272 46.19 0.54 -6.90
C PRO A 272 46.43 1.54 -5.78
N GLN A 273 47.68 1.98 -5.65
CA GLN A 273 48.15 2.97 -4.70
C GLN A 273 48.28 4.35 -5.36
N VAL A 274 48.37 5.39 -4.53
CA VAL A 274 48.54 6.76 -5.04
C VAL A 274 49.92 6.89 -5.69
N GLY A 275 49.96 7.36 -6.93
CA GLY A 275 51.19 7.53 -7.71
C GLY A 275 51.48 6.39 -8.67
N ASP A 276 50.75 5.27 -8.58
CA ASP A 276 50.89 4.18 -9.55
C ASP A 276 50.44 4.63 -10.94
N ASN A 277 51.14 4.13 -11.95
CA ASN A 277 50.65 4.12 -13.33
C ASN A 277 50.20 2.70 -13.66
N VAL A 278 48.92 2.56 -13.96
CA VAL A 278 48.29 1.29 -14.32
C VAL A 278 47.84 1.32 -15.76
N CYS A 279 47.77 0.17 -16.40
CA CYS A 279 47.20 0.00 -17.72
C CYS A 279 45.98 -0.92 -17.61
N ARG A 280 44.84 -0.45 -18.12
CA ARG A 280 43.60 -1.24 -18.17
C ARG A 280 43.11 -1.40 -19.59
N LEU A 281 42.39 -2.49 -19.80
CA LEU A 281 41.69 -2.73 -21.04
C LEU A 281 40.39 -1.92 -21.05
N TYR A 282 40.14 -1.21 -22.14
CA TYR A 282 38.89 -0.50 -22.40
C TYR A 282 38.22 -1.05 -23.65
N PHE A 283 36.89 -0.95 -23.68
CA PHE A 283 36.12 -1.15 -24.90
C PHE A 283 35.61 0.20 -25.40
N ASP A 284 36.05 0.59 -26.59
CA ASP A 284 35.53 1.74 -27.32
C ASP A 284 34.21 1.34 -27.99
N LYS A 285 33.11 1.98 -27.57
CA LYS A 285 31.78 1.69 -28.10
C LYS A 285 31.55 2.20 -29.52
N TYR A 286 32.24 3.26 -29.92
CA TYR A 286 32.10 3.87 -31.23
C TYR A 286 32.85 3.06 -32.27
N GLU A 287 34.12 2.78 -32.01
CA GLU A 287 34.97 1.99 -32.92
C GLU A 287 34.80 0.48 -32.75
N LYS A 288 34.08 0.04 -31.71
CA LYS A 288 33.82 -1.37 -31.38
C LYS A 288 35.10 -2.21 -31.25
N LYS A 289 36.16 -1.61 -30.70
CA LYS A 289 37.47 -2.26 -30.53
C LYS A 289 37.92 -2.19 -29.08
N TYR A 290 38.78 -3.15 -28.71
CA TYR A 290 39.50 -3.09 -27.45
C TYR A 290 40.75 -2.26 -27.59
N MET A 291 41.15 -1.58 -26.51
CA MET A 291 42.38 -0.82 -26.46
C MET A 291 42.97 -0.80 -25.05
N TRP A 292 44.29 -0.70 -24.98
CA TRP A 292 45.01 -0.45 -23.74
C TRP A 292 45.00 1.04 -23.42
N VAL A 293 44.67 1.38 -22.18
CA VAL A 293 44.63 2.77 -21.71
C VAL A 293 45.48 2.89 -20.46
N GLU A 294 46.45 3.79 -20.51
CA GLU A 294 47.28 4.13 -19.36
C GLU A 294 46.55 5.11 -18.45
N LEU A 295 46.57 4.83 -17.15
CA LEU A 295 45.94 5.62 -16.11
C LEU A 295 46.95 5.94 -15.00
N THR A 296 46.82 7.12 -14.41
CA THR A 296 47.52 7.47 -13.16
C THR A 296 46.54 7.40 -11.99
N CYS A 297 46.97 6.76 -10.91
CA CYS A 297 46.20 6.65 -9.68
C CYS A 297 46.41 7.88 -8.78
N LYS A 298 45.33 8.64 -8.54
CA LYS A 298 45.35 9.88 -7.76
C LYS A 298 44.36 9.83 -6.60
N LYS A 299 44.72 10.44 -5.47
CA LYS A 299 43.83 10.56 -4.31
C LYS A 299 42.86 11.73 -4.48
N TYR A 300 41.57 11.46 -4.43
CA TYR A 300 40.50 12.45 -4.41
C TYR A 300 39.54 12.17 -3.26
N PHE A 301 39.37 13.14 -2.34
CA PHE A 301 38.43 13.03 -1.21
C PHE A 301 38.58 11.72 -0.42
N GLY A 302 39.83 11.33 -0.13
CA GLY A 302 40.13 10.11 0.64
C GLY A 302 40.04 8.79 -0.16
N LYS A 303 39.60 8.81 -1.42
CA LYS A 303 39.54 7.63 -2.29
C LYS A 303 40.58 7.69 -3.39
N ILE A 304 41.17 6.54 -3.74
CA ILE A 304 42.06 6.43 -4.90
C ILE A 304 41.18 6.32 -6.14
N LYS A 305 41.43 7.18 -7.14
CA LYS A 305 40.78 7.13 -8.44
C LYS A 305 41.82 6.95 -9.53
N GLU A 306 41.53 6.08 -10.47
CA GLU A 306 42.30 5.92 -11.70
C GLU A 306 41.78 6.95 -12.70
N LYS A 307 42.69 7.68 -13.35
CA LYS A 307 42.35 8.64 -14.41
C LYS A 307 43.21 8.39 -15.64
N PRO A 308 42.63 8.35 -16.85
CA PRO A 308 43.41 8.29 -18.08
C PRO A 308 44.50 9.37 -18.11
N ILE A 309 45.69 9.01 -18.54
CA ILE A 309 46.80 9.96 -18.72
C ILE A 309 46.53 10.85 -19.94
N ASP A 310 45.95 10.24 -20.98
CA ASP A 310 45.47 10.95 -22.15
C ASP A 310 44.23 11.78 -21.80
N LYS A 311 44.31 13.09 -22.06
CA LYS A 311 43.24 14.05 -21.76
C LYS A 311 42.11 13.99 -22.78
N ASP A 312 42.35 13.40 -23.95
CA ASP A 312 41.35 13.24 -25.01
C ASP A 312 40.49 11.98 -24.77
N PHE A 313 40.75 11.24 -23.70
CA PHE A 313 39.99 10.08 -23.31
C PHE A 313 38.65 10.47 -22.64
N ASP A 314 37.54 10.26 -23.35
CA ASP A 314 36.18 10.51 -22.86
C ASP A 314 35.59 9.26 -22.17
N ASP A 315 35.39 9.37 -20.85
CA ASP A 315 34.75 8.35 -19.99
C ASP A 315 33.31 8.00 -20.44
N TYR A 316 32.68 8.80 -21.30
CA TYR A 316 31.32 8.57 -21.80
C TYR A 316 31.25 7.44 -22.85
N TRP A 317 32.26 7.34 -23.73
CA TRP A 317 32.28 6.39 -24.87
C TRP A 317 33.12 5.15 -24.60
N CYS A 318 34.08 5.27 -23.69
CA CYS A 318 35.00 4.20 -23.35
C CYS A 318 34.73 3.74 -21.92
N LYS A 319 34.50 2.42 -21.74
CA LYS A 319 34.31 1.85 -20.39
C LYS A 319 35.48 0.97 -20.00
N PRO A 320 36.04 1.14 -18.79
CA PRO A 320 37.08 0.23 -18.30
C PRO A 320 36.48 -1.15 -18.12
N ILE A 321 37.22 -2.15 -18.58
CA ILE A 321 36.92 -3.54 -18.29
C ILE A 321 37.63 -3.85 -16.98
N ILE A 322 36.83 -3.98 -15.91
CA ILE A 322 37.34 -4.35 -14.60
C ILE A 322 37.54 -5.87 -14.61
N THR A 323 38.80 -6.27 -14.48
CA THR A 323 39.23 -7.66 -14.31
C THR A 323 39.87 -7.82 -12.94
N ASP A 324 40.06 -9.07 -12.51
CA ASP A 324 40.76 -9.41 -11.27
C ASP A 324 42.29 -9.23 -11.37
N TRP A 325 42.76 -8.58 -12.42
CA TRP A 325 44.17 -8.28 -12.64
C TRP A 325 44.34 -6.88 -13.21
N VAL A 326 45.53 -6.32 -13.07
CA VAL A 326 45.89 -5.01 -13.62
C VAL A 326 47.34 -5.03 -14.05
N TYR A 327 47.66 -4.34 -15.14
CA TYR A 327 49.04 -4.11 -15.55
C TYR A 327 49.56 -2.87 -14.85
N ILE A 328 50.69 -2.99 -14.15
CA ILE A 328 51.31 -1.87 -13.43
C ILE A 328 52.64 -1.57 -14.07
N LYS A 329 52.95 -0.29 -14.23
CA LYS A 329 54.23 0.15 -14.75
C LYS A 329 55.35 -0.32 -13.82
N THR A 330 56.26 -1.14 -14.34
CA THR A 330 57.48 -1.53 -13.63
C THR A 330 58.42 -0.33 -13.57
N ALA A 331 58.98 -0.08 -12.38
CA ALA A 331 59.96 0.97 -12.15
C ALA A 331 61.25 0.77 -12.95
#